data_AF-A0A3B0IXL0-F1
#
_entry.id   AF-A0A3B0IXL0-F1
#
_cell.length_a   1.000
_cell.length_b   1.000
_cell.length_c   1.000
_cell.angle_alpha   90.00
_cell.angle_beta   90.00
_cell.angle_gamma   90.00
#
_symmetry.space_group_name_H-M   'P 1'
#
loop_
_entity.id
_entity.type
_entity.pdbx_description
1 polymer ?
#
loop_
_entity_poly.entity_id
_entity_poly.type
_entity_poly.pdbx_seq_one_letter_code
_entity_poly.pdbx_strand_id
1 'polypeptide(L)'
;MIKDPVLSVVTFLMIPFIILFGLYIQFHGDYTPGGGFQAGIIVASGIILYSMLFGISTTLQAIPYSTIKFTNVLGILIYGGTGIVTVLFDQNFLSYSILSTDSRTGQKLGIFLVELGVLLTVSSSMLIIYINFARKKK
;
A
#
# COMPACT_ATOMS: atom_id res chain seq x y z
N MET A 1 -5.28 -18.43 -16.48
CA MET A 1 -3.87 -18.72 -16.79
C MET A 1 -3.60 -18.31 -18.21
N ILE A 2 -2.69 -17.36 -18.38
CA ILE A 2 -2.22 -16.93 -19.69
C ILE A 2 -1.46 -18.11 -20.29
N LYS A 3 -1.86 -18.57 -21.48
CA LYS A 3 -1.23 -19.70 -22.18
C LYS A 3 -0.03 -19.28 -23.03
N ASP A 4 0.16 -17.97 -23.21
CA ASP A 4 1.26 -17.41 -23.99
C ASP A 4 2.53 -17.32 -23.14
N PRO A 5 3.62 -18.02 -23.52
CA PRO A 5 4.85 -18.04 -22.75
C PRO A 5 5.58 -16.68 -22.77
N VAL A 6 5.51 -15.94 -23.87
CA VAL A 6 6.15 -14.61 -23.99
C VAL A 6 5.44 -13.63 -23.08
N LEU A 7 4.12 -13.57 -23.15
CA LEU A 7 3.32 -12.69 -22.29
C LEU A 7 3.56 -13.00 -20.81
N SER A 8 3.64 -14.28 -20.45
CA SER A 8 3.87 -14.70 -19.06
C SER A 8 5.22 -14.24 -18.52
N VAL A 9 6.30 -14.41 -19.30
CA VAL A 9 7.65 -14.01 -18.92
C VAL A 9 7.76 -12.49 -18.82
N VAL A 10 7.27 -11.75 -19.82
CA VAL A 10 7.34 -10.28 -19.83
C VAL A 10 6.53 -9.71 -18.67
N THR A 11 5.32 -10.22 -18.43
CA THR A 11 4.46 -9.77 -17.33
C THR A 11 5.12 -10.05 -15.98
N PHE A 12 5.72 -11.23 -15.81
CA PHE A 12 6.43 -11.57 -14.58
C PHE A 12 7.61 -10.63 -14.32
N LEU A 13 8.38 -10.30 -15.37
CA LEU A 13 9.50 -9.37 -15.29
C LEU A 13 9.05 -7.95 -14.91
N MET A 14 7.85 -7.53 -15.31
CA MET A 14 7.30 -6.20 -15.00
C MET A 14 6.87 -6.02 -13.55
N ILE A 15 6.45 -7.07 -12.85
CA ILE A 15 5.98 -6.99 -11.46
C ILE A 15 6.96 -6.25 -10.54
N PRO A 16 8.26 -6.59 -10.45
CA PRO A 16 9.19 -5.85 -9.59
C PRO A 16 9.31 -4.37 -9.97
N PHE A 17 9.24 -4.02 -11.26
CA PHE A 17 9.27 -2.62 -11.69
C PHE A 17 7.99 -1.87 -11.29
N ILE A 18 6.82 -2.52 -11.36
CA ILE A 18 5.55 -1.96 -10.91
C ILE A 18 5.60 -1.68 -9.41
N ILE A 19 6.08 -2.65 -8.61
CA ILE A 19 6.23 -2.47 -7.16
C ILE A 19 7.23 -1.35 -6.85
N LEU A 20 8.38 -1.34 -7.51
CA LEU A 20 9.39 -0.29 -7.35
C LEU A 20 8.84 1.10 -7.71
N PHE A 21 8.04 1.20 -8.77
CA PHE A 21 7.39 2.45 -9.16
C PHE A 21 6.36 2.89 -8.12
N GLY A 22 5.56 1.98 -7.57
CA GLY A 22 4.65 2.29 -6.46
C GLY A 22 5.39 2.83 -5.24
N LEU A 23 6.53 2.23 -4.87
CA LEU A 23 7.39 2.73 -3.80
C LEU A 23 7.98 4.11 -4.14
N TYR A 24 8.43 4.33 -5.38
CA TYR A 24 8.89 5.65 -5.82
C TYR A 24 7.82 6.73 -5.61
N ILE A 25 6.57 6.45 -6.01
CA ILE A 25 5.44 7.37 -5.83
C ILE A 25 5.15 7.63 -4.34
N GLN A 26 5.30 6.63 -3.47
CA GLN A 26 5.17 6.81 -2.02
C GLN A 26 6.25 7.73 -1.45
N PHE A 27 7.51 7.49 -1.80
CA PHE A 27 8.64 8.25 -1.25
C PHE A 27 8.75 9.68 -1.81
N HIS A 28 8.08 9.98 -2.92
CA HIS A 28 8.09 11.31 -3.56
C HIS A 28 6.71 12.00 -3.51
N GLY A 29 5.80 11.54 -2.65
CA GLY A 29 4.45 12.11 -2.50
C GLY A 29 4.45 13.56 -2.05
N ASP A 30 5.50 14.02 -1.37
CA ASP A 30 5.66 15.40 -0.91
C ASP A 30 6.25 16.36 -1.96
N TYR A 31 6.89 15.85 -3.01
CA TYR A 31 7.51 16.66 -4.07
C TYR A 31 6.77 16.60 -5.41
N THR A 32 6.01 15.53 -5.67
CA THR A 32 5.40 15.26 -6.97
C THR A 32 3.92 14.91 -6.83
N PRO A 33 3.08 15.11 -7.87
CA PRO A 33 1.71 14.61 -7.85
C PRO A 33 1.70 13.09 -7.62
N GLY A 34 1.10 12.65 -6.52
CA GLY A 34 1.21 11.27 -6.07
C GLY A 34 0.71 11.08 -4.64
N GLY A 35 1.38 10.18 -3.90
CA GLY A 35 1.09 9.87 -2.51
C GLY A 35 0.66 8.42 -2.28
N GLY A 36 0.26 8.14 -1.05
CA GLY A 36 0.01 6.77 -0.59
C GLY A 36 -1.15 6.05 -1.25
N PHE A 37 -2.19 6.78 -1.68
CA PHE A 37 -3.34 6.17 -2.34
C PHE A 37 -2.96 5.58 -3.71
N GLN A 38 -2.30 6.37 -4.55
CA GLN A 38 -1.86 5.99 -5.89
C GLN A 38 -0.80 4.89 -5.80
N ALA A 39 0.18 5.05 -4.89
CA ALA A 39 1.17 4.03 -4.61
C ALA A 39 0.53 2.69 -4.20
N GLY A 40 -0.45 2.72 -3.31
CA GLY A 40 -1.20 1.55 -2.87
C GLY A 40 -1.92 0.83 -4.02
N ILE A 41 -2.55 1.57 -4.95
CA ILE A 41 -3.19 1.00 -6.14
C ILE A 41 -2.15 0.34 -7.06
N ILE A 42 -1.01 0.99 -7.30
CA ILE A 42 0.05 0.45 -8.16
C ILE A 42 0.60 -0.86 -7.57
N VAL A 43 0.88 -0.88 -6.27
CA VAL A 43 1.35 -2.07 -5.55
C VAL A 43 0.32 -3.21 -5.63
N ALA A 44 -0.95 -2.92 -5.35
CA ALA A 44 -2.01 -3.92 -5.47
C ALA A 44 -2.14 -4.44 -6.91
N SER A 45 -2.02 -3.58 -7.92
CA SER A 45 -2.09 -3.96 -9.32
C SER A 45 -0.98 -4.95 -9.70
N GLY A 46 0.25 -4.74 -9.22
CA GLY A 46 1.36 -5.67 -9.41
C GLY A 46 1.10 -7.06 -8.81
N ILE A 47 0.50 -7.11 -7.61
CA ILE A 47 0.14 -8.38 -6.94
C ILE A 47 -1.07 -9.05 -7.62
N ILE A 48 -2.05 -8.28 -8.09
CA ILE A 48 -3.18 -8.80 -8.87
C ILE A 48 -2.68 -9.42 -10.17
N LEU A 49 -1.72 -8.75 -10.84
CA LEU A 49 -1.09 -9.25 -12.05
C LEU A 49 -0.34 -10.56 -11.81
N TYR A 50 0.41 -10.66 -10.70
CA TYR A 50 0.98 -11.93 -10.23
C TYR A 50 -0.09 -13.01 -10.07
N SER A 51 -1.23 -12.66 -9.46
CA SER A 51 -2.32 -13.60 -9.24
C SER A 51 -3.01 -14.05 -10.52
N MET A 52 -3.10 -13.19 -11.53
CA MET A 52 -3.62 -13.56 -12.85
C MET A 52 -2.70 -14.54 -13.60
N LEU A 53 -1.38 -14.43 -13.40
CA LEU A 53 -0.39 -15.33 -13.99
C LEU A 53 -0.38 -16.70 -13.31
N PHE A 54 -0.19 -16.72 -11.98
CA PHE A 54 0.11 -17.94 -11.22
C PHE A 54 -1.08 -18.50 -10.44
N GLY A 55 -2.21 -17.79 -10.44
CA GLY A 55 -3.42 -18.16 -9.72
C GLY A 55 -3.46 -17.69 -8.26
N ILE A 56 -4.68 -17.64 -7.73
CA ILE A 56 -4.98 -17.20 -6.36
C ILE A 56 -4.32 -18.11 -5.33
N SER A 57 -4.33 -19.43 -5.54
CA SER A 57 -3.75 -20.39 -4.59
C SER A 57 -2.26 -20.12 -4.37
N THR A 58 -1.49 -19.95 -5.45
CA THR A 58 -0.06 -19.61 -5.41
C THR A 58 0.16 -18.24 -4.79
N THR A 59 -0.70 -17.27 -5.11
CA THR A 59 -0.63 -15.91 -4.51
C THR A 59 -0.83 -15.95 -3.00
N LEU A 60 -1.80 -16.73 -2.52
CA LEU A 60 -2.09 -16.87 -1.09
C LEU A 60 -1.07 -17.72 -0.33
N GLN A 61 -0.27 -18.53 -1.02
CA GLN A 61 0.90 -19.18 -0.44
C GLN A 61 2.04 -18.16 -0.21
N ALA A 62 2.25 -17.24 -1.16
CA ALA A 62 3.26 -16.19 -1.04
C ALA A 62 2.85 -15.07 -0.08
N ILE A 63 1.59 -14.64 -0.14
CA ILE A 63 1.02 -13.56 0.68
C ILE A 63 -0.27 -14.08 1.32
N PRO A 64 -0.21 -14.64 2.55
CA PRO A 64 -1.37 -15.17 3.24
C PRO A 64 -2.48 -14.13 3.41
N TYR A 65 -3.74 -14.57 3.30
CA TYR A 65 -4.90 -13.70 3.49
C TYR A 65 -4.93 -13.03 4.88
N SER A 66 -4.40 -13.71 5.91
CA SER A 66 -4.21 -13.14 7.24
C SER A 66 -3.26 -11.94 7.22
N THR A 67 -2.14 -12.02 6.49
CA THR A 67 -1.18 -10.91 6.33
C THR A 67 -1.81 -9.72 5.61
N ILE A 68 -2.63 -9.96 4.59
CA ILE A 68 -3.35 -8.88 3.88
C ILE A 68 -4.33 -8.17 4.82
N LYS A 69 -5.09 -8.92 5.62
CA LYS A 69 -5.98 -8.32 6.63
C LYS A 69 -5.21 -7.57 7.71
N PHE A 70 -4.11 -8.14 8.19
CA PHE A 70 -3.27 -7.53 9.21
C PHE A 70 -2.69 -6.19 8.72
N THR A 71 -2.13 -6.18 7.51
CA THR A 71 -1.58 -4.95 6.89
C THR A 71 -2.65 -3.89 6.63
N ASN A 72 -3.89 -4.30 6.33
CA ASN A 72 -5.02 -3.37 6.23
C ASN A 72 -5.27 -2.65 7.57
N VAL A 73 -5.43 -3.41 8.64
CA VAL A 73 -5.65 -2.87 9.99
C VAL A 73 -4.44 -2.04 10.45
N LEU A 74 -3.22 -2.51 10.18
CA LEU A 74 -1.99 -1.80 10.50
C LEU A 74 -1.94 -0.43 9.81
N GLY A 75 -2.35 -0.35 8.54
CA GLY A 75 -2.41 0.92 7.81
C GLY A 75 -3.37 1.93 8.47
N ILE A 76 -4.55 1.48 8.87
CA ILE A 76 -5.53 2.30 9.61
C ILE A 76 -4.98 2.75 10.96
N LEU A 77 -4.28 1.84 11.67
CA LEU A 77 -3.65 2.16 12.95
C LEU A 77 -2.50 3.16 12.80
N ILE A 78 -1.71 3.09 11.72
CA ILE A 78 -0.66 4.09 11.45
C ILE A 78 -1.29 5.45 11.19
N TYR A 79 -2.32 5.52 10.34
CA TYR A 79 -3.04 6.78 10.06
C TYR A 79 -3.62 7.39 11.34
N GLY A 80 -4.46 6.62 12.03
CA GLY A 80 -5.15 7.09 13.24
C GLY A 80 -4.18 7.33 14.39
N GLY A 81 -3.21 6.44 14.57
CA GLY A 81 -2.17 6.56 15.58
C GLY A 81 -1.30 7.80 15.40
N THR A 82 -0.93 8.15 14.17
CA THR A 82 -0.19 9.39 13.89
C THR A 82 -0.98 10.61 14.35
N GLY A 83 -2.29 10.65 14.11
CA GLY A 83 -3.14 11.74 14.59
C GLY A 83 -3.42 11.71 16.11
N ILE A 84 -3.53 10.53 16.72
CA ILE A 84 -3.68 10.41 18.18
C ILE A 84 -2.43 10.91 18.88
N VAL A 85 -1.24 10.58 18.35
CA VAL A 85 0.04 11.07 18.89
C VAL A 85 0.06 12.59 18.94
N THR A 86 -0.41 13.30 17.90
CA THR A 86 -0.43 14.78 17.95
C THR A 86 -1.38 15.30 19.04
N VAL A 87 -2.52 14.66 19.25
CA VAL A 87 -3.47 15.02 20.32
C VAL A 87 -2.88 14.78 21.71
N LEU A 88 -2.11 13.71 21.92
CA LEU A 88 -1.42 13.43 23.19
C LEU A 88 -0.37 14.49 23.55
N PHE A 89 0.10 15.28 22.58
CA PHE A 89 1.01 16.41 22.76
C PHE A 89 0.30 17.77 22.71
N ASP A 90 -0.97 17.81 23.09
CA ASP A 90 -1.80 19.03 23.17
C ASP A 90 -1.93 19.79 21.84
N GLN A 91 -1.86 19.08 20.71
CA GLN A 91 -2.11 19.65 19.38
C GLN A 91 -3.44 19.16 18.80
N ASN A 92 -3.90 19.85 17.75
CA ASN A 92 -5.03 19.37 16.96
C ASN A 92 -4.69 18.01 16.30
N PHE A 93 -5.72 17.20 16.05
CA PHE A 93 -5.57 15.94 15.32
C PHE A 93 -4.92 16.18 13.95
N LEU A 94 -3.86 15.42 13.65
CA LEU A 94 -3.04 15.54 12.44
C LEU A 94 -2.27 16.87 12.30
N SER A 95 -2.07 17.60 13.40
CA SER A 95 -1.15 18.73 13.47
C SER A 95 0.28 18.25 13.74
N TYR A 96 1.04 18.05 12.67
CA TYR A 96 2.33 17.34 12.71
C TYR A 96 3.55 18.15 13.15
N SER A 97 3.40 19.44 13.43
CA SER A 97 4.52 20.37 13.70
C SER A 97 5.39 19.95 14.90
N ILE A 98 4.84 19.16 15.82
CA ILE A 98 5.49 18.74 17.08
C ILE A 98 6.23 17.40 16.98
N LEU A 99 6.12 16.69 15.85
CA LEU A 99 6.78 15.39 15.64
C LEU A 99 8.31 15.49 15.52
N SER A 100 8.88 16.69 15.41
CA SER A 100 10.33 16.93 15.34
C SER A 100 10.70 18.26 16.00
N THR A 101 11.99 18.46 16.27
CA THR A 101 12.53 19.71 16.79
C THR A 101 12.34 20.88 15.83
N ASP A 102 12.29 20.59 14.52
CA ASP A 102 11.95 21.54 13.47
C ASP A 102 10.53 21.26 12.93
N SER A 103 9.69 22.29 12.94
CA SER A 103 8.27 22.22 12.55
C SER A 103 8.09 21.71 11.12
N ARG A 104 8.96 22.12 10.19
CA ARG A 104 8.91 21.68 8.79
C ARG A 104 9.24 20.19 8.67
N THR A 105 10.25 19.73 9.40
CA THR A 105 10.64 18.33 9.44
C THR A 105 9.56 17.46 10.06
N GLY A 106 8.92 17.92 11.15
CA GLY A 106 7.78 17.24 11.77
C GLY A 106 6.60 17.09 10.80
N GLN A 107 6.30 18.14 10.04
CA GLN A 107 5.23 18.10 9.05
C GLN A 107 5.48 17.10 7.92
N LYS A 108 6.70 17.06 7.38
CA LYS A 108 7.07 16.06 6.37
C LYS A 108 6.95 14.64 6.90
N LEU A 109 7.43 14.39 8.12
CA LEU A 109 7.36 13.07 8.74
C LEU A 109 5.90 12.64 8.97
N GLY A 110 5.06 13.53 9.50
CA GLY A 110 3.65 13.23 9.74
C GLY A 110 2.87 12.91 8.47
N ILE A 111 3.08 13.70 7.41
CA ILE A 111 2.48 13.42 6.08
C ILE A 111 2.97 12.07 5.56
N PHE A 112 4.28 11.81 5.60
CA PHE A 112 4.83 10.54 5.13
C PHE A 112 4.25 9.33 5.87
N LEU A 113 4.12 9.39 7.20
CA LEU A 113 3.54 8.31 8.01
C LEU A 113 2.07 8.07 7.67
N VAL A 114 1.30 9.15 7.51
CA VAL A 114 -0.11 9.07 7.13
C VAL A 114 -0.27 8.47 5.74
N GLU A 115 0.53 8.91 4.77
CA GLU A 115 0.54 8.33 3.43
C GLU A 115 0.96 6.87 3.44
N LEU A 116 1.92 6.47 4.27
CA LEU A 116 2.31 5.08 4.43
C LEU A 116 1.14 4.23 4.97
N GLY A 117 0.41 4.76 5.94
CA GLY A 117 -0.82 4.13 6.44
C GLY A 117 -1.89 3.97 5.35
N VAL A 118 -2.07 4.99 4.51
CA VAL A 118 -2.96 4.94 3.34
C VAL A 118 -2.50 3.91 2.32
N LEU A 119 -1.20 3.84 1.99
CA LEU A 119 -0.64 2.86 1.06
C LEU A 119 -0.97 1.43 1.48
N LEU A 120 -0.72 1.09 2.75
CA LEU A 120 -0.99 -0.24 3.28
C LEU A 120 -2.49 -0.56 3.24
N THR A 121 -3.32 0.37 3.68
CA THR A 121 -4.78 0.18 3.72
C THR A 121 -5.36 0.01 2.32
N VAL A 122 -4.96 0.87 1.37
CA VAL A 122 -5.46 0.86 0.00
C VAL A 122 -5.01 -0.40 -0.73
N SER A 123 -3.72 -0.73 -0.67
CA SER A 123 -3.18 -1.94 -1.29
C SER A 123 -3.91 -3.18 -0.79
N SER A 124 -4.03 -3.33 0.54
CA SER A 124 -4.69 -4.48 1.14
C SER A 124 -6.20 -4.52 0.87
N SER A 125 -6.87 -3.38 0.83
CA SER A 125 -8.30 -3.31 0.48
C SER A 125 -8.56 -3.77 -0.96
N MET A 126 -7.74 -3.31 -1.91
CA MET A 126 -7.84 -3.74 -3.31
C MET A 126 -7.61 -5.23 -3.46
N LEU A 127 -6.63 -5.79 -2.75
CA LEU A 127 -6.38 -7.23 -2.73
C LEU A 127 -7.51 -8.02 -2.09
N ILE A 128 -8.08 -7.55 -0.99
CA ILE A 128 -9.23 -8.20 -0.34
C ILE A 128 -10.42 -8.24 -1.29
N ILE A 129 -10.72 -7.13 -1.97
CA ILE A 129 -11.78 -7.06 -2.98
C ILE A 129 -11.49 -8.09 -4.08
N TYR A 130 -10.32 -8.03 -4.70
CA TYR A 130 -9.92 -8.94 -5.77
C TYR A 130 -10.04 -10.41 -5.35
N ILE A 131 -9.47 -10.79 -4.21
CA ILE A 131 -9.48 -12.17 -3.71
C ILE A 131 -10.91 -12.64 -3.45
N ASN A 132 -11.77 -11.80 -2.86
CA ASN A 132 -13.15 -12.18 -2.58
C ASN A 132 -13.97 -12.40 -3.86
N PHE A 133 -13.77 -11.57 -4.89
CA PHE A 133 -14.41 -11.78 -6.19
C PHE A 133 -13.85 -13.01 -6.92
N ALA A 134 -12.53 -13.16 -6.91
CA ALA A 134 -11.86 -14.21 -7.66
C ALA A 134 -12.07 -15.61 -7.02
N ARG A 135 -12.28 -15.70 -5.70
CA ARG A 135 -12.68 -16.92 -4.99
C ARG A 135 -14.17 -17.26 -5.14
N LYS A 136 -15.03 -16.30 -5.48
CA LYS A 136 -16.49 -16.49 -5.60
C LYS A 136 -16.93 -17.33 -6.81
N LYS A 137 -16.00 -17.89 -7.59
CA LYS A 137 -16.30 -18.96 -8.54
C LYS A 137 -16.45 -20.31 -7.82
N LYS A 138 -17.62 -20.54 -7.26
CA LYS A 138 -18.24 -21.87 -7.12
C LYS A 138 -19.71 -21.74 -7.48
#